data_AF-A0A529P533-F1
#
_entry.id   AF-A0A529P533-F1
#
_cell.length_a   1.000
_cell.length_b   1.000
_cell.length_c   1.000
_cell.angle_alpha   90.00
_cell.angle_beta   90.00
_cell.angle_gamma   90.00
#
_symmetry.space_group_name_H-M   'P 1'
#
loop_
_entity.id
_entity.type
_entity.pdbx_description
1 polymer ?
#
loop_
_entity_poly.entity_id
_entity_poly.type
_entity_poly.pdbx_seq_one_letter_code
_entity_poly.pdbx_strand_id
1 'polypeptide(L)'
;MTIPTLDFGTWHGYPIFYNLTIQQFNDMIPEFCQLAARAKKPVLMEEFGHARSNQNAAEAYAMWLDTVTHDRNCAGWMVWRLVSLQDSGRYPADEHDQFDIHNDGGALWTILKAATARARQTRETSLASETSRRVP
;
A
#
# COMPACT_ATOMS: atom_id res chain seq x y z
N MET A 1 1.15 -12.73 16.20
CA MET A 1 -0.16 -12.92 15.51
C MET A 1 -0.64 -14.38 15.63
N THR A 2 -1.00 -14.87 16.81
CA THR A 2 -1.47 -16.27 16.98
C THR A 2 -2.88 -16.36 17.56
N ILE A 3 -3.60 -15.24 17.64
CA ILE A 3 -5.00 -15.20 18.08
C ILE A 3 -5.84 -15.98 17.05
N PRO A 4 -6.50 -17.09 17.41
CA PRO A 4 -7.15 -17.98 16.43
C PRO A 4 -8.26 -17.30 15.63
N THR A 5 -8.95 -16.32 16.21
CA THR A 5 -10.11 -15.63 15.64
C THR A 5 -9.78 -14.37 14.83
N LEU A 6 -8.50 -14.08 14.60
CA LEU A 6 -8.07 -12.98 13.72
C LEU A 6 -7.49 -13.56 12.43
N ASP A 7 -8.16 -13.37 11.30
CA ASP A 7 -7.77 -14.03 10.05
C ASP A 7 -6.52 -13.43 9.41
N PHE A 8 -6.29 -12.14 9.58
CA PHE A 8 -5.15 -11.40 9.04
C PHE A 8 -4.69 -10.32 10.03
N GLY A 9 -3.43 -9.89 9.89
CA GLY A 9 -2.90 -8.74 10.61
C GLY A 9 -3.06 -7.47 9.78
N THR A 10 -3.05 -6.33 10.47
CA THR A 10 -3.02 -5.03 9.81
C THR A 10 -2.07 -4.10 10.53
N TRP A 11 -1.58 -3.08 9.82
CA TRP A 11 -0.72 -2.06 10.38
C TRP A 11 -0.84 -0.76 9.60
N HIS A 12 -0.54 0.34 10.29
CA HIS A 12 -0.58 1.70 9.76
C HIS A 12 0.81 2.29 9.66
N GLY A 13 0.99 3.22 8.72
CA GLY A 13 2.29 3.78 8.40
C GLY A 13 2.33 5.26 8.08
N TYR A 14 2.81 6.06 9.03
CA TYR A 14 2.95 7.52 8.87
C TYR A 14 4.35 7.97 9.30
N PRO A 15 5.37 7.81 8.44
CA PRO A 15 6.78 8.01 8.82
C PRO A 15 7.05 9.37 9.46
N ILE A 16 6.35 10.41 9.01
CA ILE A 16 6.50 11.76 9.54
C ILE A 16 6.19 11.86 11.04
N PHE A 17 5.24 11.09 11.55
CA PHE A 17 4.87 11.08 12.98
C PHE A 17 5.80 10.25 13.85
N TYR A 18 6.64 9.41 13.22
CA TYR A 18 7.61 8.54 13.90
C TYR A 18 9.06 8.96 13.65
N ASN A 19 9.29 10.13 13.03
CA ASN A 19 10.61 10.63 12.65
C ASN A 19 11.42 9.61 11.82
N LEU A 20 10.73 8.90 10.93
CA LEU A 20 11.33 7.95 10.00
C LEU A 20 11.57 8.61 8.65
N THR A 21 12.70 8.26 8.03
CA THR A 21 12.92 8.53 6.60
C THR A 21 12.02 7.66 5.73
N ILE A 22 11.85 8.05 4.47
CA ILE A 22 11.12 7.27 3.46
C ILE A 22 11.69 5.85 3.34
N GLN A 23 13.03 5.72 3.36
CA GLN A 23 13.71 4.43 3.28
C GLN A 23 13.47 3.58 4.54
N GLN A 24 13.60 4.17 5.74
CA GLN A 24 13.34 3.41 6.97
C GLN A 24 11.92 2.87 7.04
N PHE A 25 10.94 3.65 6.58
CA PHE A 25 9.57 3.16 6.47
C PHE A 25 9.45 2.03 5.44
N ASN A 26 10.13 2.17 4.29
CA ASN A 26 10.17 1.11 3.29
C ASN A 26 10.74 -0.19 3.83
N ASP A 27 11.79 -0.12 4.65
CA ASP A 27 12.45 -1.28 5.25
C ASP A 27 11.55 -2.02 6.26
N MET A 28 10.62 -1.30 6.91
CA MET A 28 9.64 -1.92 7.81
C MET A 28 8.57 -2.75 7.07
N ILE A 29 8.26 -2.43 5.80
CA ILE A 29 7.21 -3.13 5.05
C ILE A 29 7.48 -4.64 4.98
N PRO A 30 8.65 -5.11 4.48
CA PRO A 30 8.97 -6.55 4.47
C PRO A 30 9.00 -7.17 5.87
N GLU A 31 9.39 -6.42 6.90
CA GLU A 31 9.44 -6.96 8.28
C GLU A 31 8.04 -7.37 8.76
N PHE A 32 7.03 -6.51 8.59
CA PHE A 32 5.65 -6.85 8.93
C PHE A 32 5.12 -8.03 8.11
N CYS A 33 5.43 -8.06 6.81
CA CYS A 33 5.05 -9.16 5.92
C CYS A 33 5.68 -10.50 6.33
N GLN A 34 6.96 -10.50 6.71
CA GLN A 34 7.63 -11.69 7.22
C GLN A 34 7.08 -12.17 8.56
N LEU A 35 6.75 -11.26 9.47
CA LEU A 35 6.14 -11.60 10.76
C LEU A 35 4.78 -12.29 10.56
N ALA A 36 3.98 -11.79 9.62
CA ALA A 36 2.69 -12.37 9.27
C ALA A 36 2.85 -13.75 8.60
N ALA A 37 3.82 -13.89 7.68
CA ALA A 37 4.15 -15.17 7.07
C ALA A 37 4.57 -16.23 8.10
N ARG A 38 5.38 -15.86 9.12
CA ARG A 38 5.73 -16.77 10.23
C ARG A 38 4.50 -17.22 11.03
N ALA A 39 3.52 -16.33 11.16
CA ALA A 39 2.23 -16.64 11.78
C ALA A 39 1.27 -17.39 10.85
N LYS A 40 1.64 -17.63 9.59
CA LYS A 40 0.79 -18.21 8.53
C LYS A 40 -0.51 -17.43 8.35
N LYS A 41 -0.46 -16.11 8.49
CA LYS A 41 -1.59 -15.20 8.28
C LYS A 41 -1.20 -14.08 7.30
N PRO A 42 -2.14 -13.61 6.46
CA PRO A 42 -1.91 -12.45 5.62
C PRO A 42 -1.68 -11.18 6.47
N VAL A 43 -1.04 -10.17 5.90
CA VAL A 43 -0.99 -8.82 6.47
C VAL A 43 -1.29 -7.74 5.44
N LEU A 44 -2.08 -6.77 5.84
CA LEU A 44 -2.48 -5.62 5.05
C LEU A 44 -1.82 -4.34 5.62
N MET A 45 -1.11 -3.58 4.80
CA MET A 45 -0.75 -2.20 5.12
C MET A 45 -2.00 -1.34 4.92
N GLU A 46 -2.84 -1.22 5.96
CA GLU A 46 -4.24 -0.80 5.80
C GLU A 46 -4.43 0.72 5.76
N GLU A 47 -3.48 1.48 6.30
CA GLU A 47 -3.43 2.93 6.19
C GLU A 47 -1.97 3.36 6.14
N PHE A 48 -1.64 4.23 5.21
CA PHE A 48 -0.32 4.85 5.18
C PHE A 48 -0.37 6.13 4.38
N GLY A 49 0.56 7.04 4.65
CA GLY A 49 0.64 8.27 3.90
C GLY A 49 1.91 9.07 4.13
N HIS A 50 2.26 9.83 3.08
CA HIS A 50 3.20 10.93 3.15
C HIS A 50 2.48 12.19 2.69
N ALA A 51 2.48 13.23 3.51
CA ALA A 51 1.69 14.44 3.23
C ALA A 51 2.14 15.07 1.91
N ARG A 52 1.20 15.54 1.08
CA ARG A 52 1.47 16.15 -0.24
C ARG A 52 2.27 17.46 -0.16
N SER A 53 2.37 18.08 1.01
CA SER A 53 3.31 19.18 1.27
C SER A 53 4.77 18.74 1.25
N ASN A 54 5.04 17.45 1.41
CA ASN A 54 6.37 16.90 1.24
C ASN A 54 6.67 16.71 -0.26
N GLN A 55 7.75 17.32 -0.73
CA GLN A 55 8.17 17.27 -2.14
C GLN A 55 8.43 15.84 -2.64
N ASN A 56 8.75 14.93 -1.73
CA ASN A 56 9.08 13.53 -2.05
C ASN A 56 7.88 12.59 -1.86
N ALA A 57 6.66 13.10 -1.68
CA ALA A 57 5.45 12.28 -1.52
C ALA A 57 5.30 11.26 -2.66
N ALA A 58 5.38 11.71 -3.92
CA ALA A 58 5.25 10.81 -5.06
C ALA A 58 6.31 9.70 -5.06
N GLU A 59 7.58 10.04 -4.81
CA GLU A 59 8.67 9.06 -4.74
C GLU A 59 8.45 8.04 -3.61
N ALA A 60 8.02 8.51 -2.43
CA ALA A 60 7.70 7.65 -1.29
C ALA A 60 6.62 6.61 -1.65
N TYR A 61 5.49 7.05 -2.21
CA TYR A 61 4.43 6.13 -2.63
C TYR A 61 4.89 5.16 -3.72
N ALA A 62 5.70 5.62 -4.68
CA ALA A 62 6.23 4.73 -5.72
C ALA A 62 7.08 3.61 -5.10
N MET A 63 7.97 3.95 -4.18
CA MET A 63 8.84 3.00 -3.47
C MET A 63 8.03 2.01 -2.62
N TRP A 64 7.14 2.49 -1.75
CA TRP A 64 6.41 1.65 -0.82
C TRP A 64 5.44 0.70 -1.54
N LEU A 65 4.73 1.20 -2.55
CA LEU A 65 3.81 0.37 -3.34
C LEU A 65 4.54 -0.68 -4.17
N ASP A 66 5.75 -0.37 -4.66
CA ASP A 66 6.60 -1.35 -5.33
C ASP A 66 7.04 -2.47 -4.39
N THR A 67 7.53 -2.10 -3.19
CA THR A 67 7.94 -3.05 -2.15
C THR A 67 6.81 -4.00 -1.75
N VAL A 68 5.61 -3.47 -1.44
CA VAL A 68 4.45 -4.32 -1.09
C VAL A 68 4.06 -5.24 -2.26
N THR A 69 4.16 -4.76 -3.50
CA THR A 69 3.73 -5.53 -4.67
C THR A 69 4.69 -6.68 -5.01
N HIS A 70 5.99 -6.50 -4.75
CA HIS A 70 7.02 -7.50 -5.06
C HIS A 70 7.29 -8.50 -3.92
N ASP A 71 6.99 -8.16 -2.67
CA ASP A 71 7.11 -9.11 -1.57
C ASP A 71 5.91 -10.07 -1.50
N ARG A 72 6.16 -11.34 -1.85
CA ARG A 72 5.17 -12.42 -1.80
C ARG A 72 4.56 -12.68 -0.42
N ASN A 73 5.16 -12.17 0.66
CA ASN A 73 4.64 -12.30 2.01
C ASN A 73 3.65 -11.18 2.37
N CYS A 74 3.58 -10.11 1.57
CA CYS A 74 2.61 -9.05 1.75
C CYS A 74 1.29 -9.42 1.06
N ALA A 75 0.16 -9.11 1.70
CA ALA A 75 -1.16 -9.44 1.14
C ALA A 75 -1.78 -8.28 0.36
N GLY A 76 -1.36 -7.05 0.65
CA GLY A 76 -1.84 -5.87 -0.05
C GLY A 76 -1.63 -4.58 0.72
N TRP A 77 -2.24 -3.51 0.22
CA TRP A 77 -2.15 -2.16 0.76
C TRP A 77 -3.48 -1.42 0.57
N MET A 78 -3.74 -0.43 1.43
CA MET A 78 -4.84 0.53 1.34
C MET A 78 -4.31 1.93 1.69
N VAL A 79 -4.51 2.89 0.77
CA VAL A 79 -4.03 4.26 0.95
C VAL A 79 -4.96 5.05 1.87
N TRP A 80 -4.39 5.87 2.75
CA TRP A 80 -5.10 6.94 3.43
C TRP A 80 -4.76 8.27 2.74
N ARG A 81 -5.69 8.95 2.06
CA ARG A 81 -7.04 8.49 1.72
C ARG A 81 -7.40 8.84 0.28
N LEU A 82 -8.09 7.93 -0.39
CA LEU A 82 -8.70 8.24 -1.68
C LEU A 82 -9.91 9.16 -1.47
N VAL A 83 -10.01 10.23 -2.25
CA VAL A 83 -11.18 11.12 -2.26
C VAL A 83 -11.72 11.28 -3.68
N SER A 84 -13.01 11.60 -3.76
CA SER A 84 -13.69 11.92 -5.02
C SER A 84 -14.12 13.39 -5.03
N LEU A 85 -14.48 13.89 -6.21
CA LEU A 85 -15.20 15.16 -6.31
C LEU A 85 -16.51 15.07 -5.51
N GLN A 86 -16.81 16.13 -4.77
CA GLN A 86 -18.09 16.33 -4.10
C GLN A 86 -19.11 16.96 -5.07
N ASP A 87 -20.37 17.11 -4.64
CA ASP A 87 -21.44 17.74 -5.43
C ASP A 87 -21.10 19.17 -5.90
N SER A 88 -20.17 19.84 -5.20
CA SER A 88 -19.62 21.14 -5.56
C SER A 88 -18.69 21.12 -6.78
N GLY A 89 -18.34 19.94 -7.31
CA GLY A 89 -17.33 19.76 -8.34
C GLY A 89 -15.90 19.94 -7.85
N ARG A 90 -15.67 19.96 -6.53
CA ARG A 90 -14.34 20.11 -5.91
C ARG A 90 -14.01 18.89 -5.06
N TYR A 91 -12.73 18.60 -4.92
CA TYR A 91 -12.26 17.68 -3.88
C TYR A 91 -12.49 18.28 -2.49
N PRO A 92 -12.65 17.45 -1.44
CA PRO A 92 -12.69 17.93 -0.06
C PRO A 92 -11.46 18.77 0.28
N ALA A 93 -11.65 19.82 1.08
CA ALA A 93 -10.51 20.57 1.61
C ALA A 93 -9.77 19.72 2.64
N ASP A 94 -8.46 19.56 2.45
CA ASP A 94 -7.58 18.83 3.36
C ASP A 94 -6.36 19.71 3.68
N GLU A 95 -6.57 20.84 4.34
CA GLU A 95 -5.49 21.81 4.62
C GLU A 95 -4.59 21.36 5.79
N HIS A 96 -5.07 20.41 6.61
CA HIS A 96 -4.42 19.97 7.84
C HIS A 96 -3.55 18.72 7.66
N ASP A 97 -4.13 17.60 7.22
CA ASP A 97 -3.46 16.30 7.24
C ASP A 97 -2.68 16.06 5.95
N GLN A 98 -3.27 16.51 4.84
CA GLN A 98 -2.65 16.58 3.54
C GLN A 98 -2.31 15.21 2.91
N PHE A 99 -3.08 14.18 3.21
CA PHE A 99 -2.86 12.80 2.72
C PHE A 99 -3.81 12.39 1.58
N ASP A 100 -4.72 13.27 1.19
CA ASP A 100 -5.67 12.95 0.13
C ASP A 100 -5.00 12.62 -1.22
N ILE A 101 -5.56 11.61 -1.90
CA ILE A 101 -5.19 11.24 -3.27
C ILE A 101 -6.39 11.50 -4.16
N HIS A 102 -6.16 12.31 -5.20
CA HIS A 102 -7.18 12.76 -6.14
C HIS A 102 -7.10 11.95 -7.43
N ASN A 103 -8.22 11.76 -8.13
CA ASN A 103 -8.24 11.25 -9.50
C ASN A 103 -8.12 12.42 -10.48
N ASP A 104 -7.00 13.12 -10.44
CA ASP A 104 -6.76 14.38 -11.14
C ASP A 104 -5.72 14.26 -12.27
N GLY A 105 -5.17 13.06 -12.50
CA GLY A 105 -4.07 12.86 -13.45
C GLY A 105 -2.69 13.17 -12.90
N GLY A 106 -2.58 13.60 -11.64
CA GLY A 106 -1.32 13.95 -11.00
C GLY A 106 -0.38 12.76 -10.77
N ALA A 107 0.80 13.06 -10.22
CA ALA A 107 1.85 12.07 -9.99
C ALA A 107 1.38 10.92 -9.07
N LEU A 108 0.79 11.27 -7.91
CA LEU A 108 0.27 10.26 -6.96
C LEU A 108 -0.81 9.39 -7.58
N TRP A 109 -1.75 9.98 -8.33
CA TRP A 109 -2.77 9.21 -9.05
C TRP A 109 -2.16 8.24 -10.06
N THR A 110 -1.18 8.70 -10.83
CA THR A 110 -0.50 7.89 -11.84
C THR A 110 0.25 6.72 -11.21
N ILE A 111 0.93 6.95 -10.09
CA ILE A 111 1.61 5.93 -9.31
C ILE A 111 0.62 4.89 -8.79
N LEU A 112 -0.52 5.34 -8.23
CA LEU A 112 -1.55 4.45 -7.70
C LEU A 112 -2.15 3.55 -8.78
N LYS A 113 -2.47 4.12 -9.96
CA LYS A 113 -2.91 3.35 -11.13
C LYS A 113 -1.86 2.33 -11.59
N ALA A 114 -0.59 2.71 -11.61
CA ALA A 114 0.48 1.80 -12.01
C ALA A 114 0.65 0.65 -10.99
N ALA A 115 0.57 0.95 -9.69
CA ALA A 115 0.66 -0.05 -8.63
C ALA A 115 -0.51 -1.05 -8.66
N THR A 116 -1.74 -0.57 -8.88
CA THR A 116 -2.91 -1.45 -9.02
C THR A 116 -2.81 -2.35 -10.26
N ALA A 117 -2.32 -1.85 -11.38
CA ALA A 117 -2.06 -2.66 -12.56
C ALA A 117 -1.00 -3.75 -12.30
N ARG A 118 0.11 -3.41 -11.63
CA ARG A 118 1.15 -4.38 -11.24
C ARG A 118 0.60 -5.45 -10.29
N ALA A 119 -0.11 -5.07 -9.25
CA ALA A 119 -0.70 -6.01 -8.29
C ALA A 119 -1.64 -7.02 -8.98
N ARG A 120 -2.42 -6.57 -9.97
CA ARG A 120 -3.26 -7.45 -10.79
C ARG A 120 -2.43 -8.45 -11.61
N GLN A 121 -1.36 -8.00 -12.28
CA GLN A 121 -0.49 -8.86 -13.07
C GLN A 121 0.23 -9.92 -12.21
N THR A 122 0.71 -9.55 -11.03
CA THR A 122 1.33 -10.48 -10.07
C THR A 122 0.35 -11.58 -9.65
N ARG A 123 -0.92 -11.22 -9.43
CA ARG A 123 -1.98 -12.18 -9.11
C ARG A 123 -2.25 -13.15 -10.27
N GLU A 124 -2.40 -12.63 -11.49
CA GLU A 124 -2.64 -13.44 -12.69
C GLU A 124 -1.48 -14.42 -12.94
N THR A 125 -0.24 -13.97 -12.76
CA THR A 125 0.97 -14.79 -12.91
C THR A 125 1.03 -15.90 -11.84
N SER A 126 0.71 -15.57 -10.59
CA SER A 126 0.67 -16.56 -9.50
C SER A 126 -0.36 -17.66 -9.75
N LEU A 127 -1.57 -17.28 -10.20
CA LEU A 127 -2.63 -18.24 -10.53
C LEU A 127 -2.25 -19.16 -11.71
N ALA A 128 -1.59 -18.62 -12.73
CA ALA A 128 -1.09 -19.40 -13.85
C ALA A 128 -0.01 -20.42 -13.40
N SER A 129 0.89 -20.01 -12.51
CA SER A 129 1.93 -20.89 -11.94
C SER A 129 1.32 -22.03 -11.11
N GLU A 130 0.33 -21.74 -10.27
CA GLU A 130 -0.38 -22.76 -9.49
C GLU A 130 -1.14 -23.75 -10.38
N THR A 131 -1.76 -23.26 -11.46
CA THR A 131 -2.47 -24.12 -12.42
C THR A 131 -1.50 -25.04 -13.14
N SER A 132 -0.35 -24.53 -13.58
CA SER A 132 0.70 -25.32 -14.25
C SER A 132 1.29 -26.40 -13.32
N ARG A 133 1.41 -26.13 -12.01
CA ARG A 133 1.86 -27.13 -11.03
C ARG A 133 0.83 -28.23 -10.72
N ARG A 134 -0.45 -28.05 -11.09
CA ARG A 134 -1.54 -29.00 -10.79
C ARG A 134 -1.89 -29.93 -11.95
N VAL A 135 -1.34 -29.71 -13.13
CA VAL A 135 -1.53 -30.61 -14.29
C VAL A 135 -0.39 -31.65 -14.28
N PRO A 136 -0.68 -32.96 -14.17
CA PRO A 136 0.32 -34.03 -14.27
C PRO A 136 0.98 -34.13 -15.64
#